data_AF-A0AAU7CVY2-F1
#
_entry.id   AF-A0AAU7CVY2-F1
#
_cell.length_a   1.000
_cell.length_b   1.000
_cell.length_c   1.000
_cell.angle_alpha   90.00
_cell.angle_beta   90.00
_cell.angle_gamma   90.00
#
_symmetry.space_group_name_H-M   'P 1'
#
loop_
_entity.id
_entity.type
_entity.pdbx_description
1 polymer ?
#
loop_
_entity_poly.entity_id
_entity_poly.type
_entity_poly.pdbx_seq_one_letter_code
_entity_poly.pdbx_strand_id
1 'polypeptide(L)'
;MRLTAGLITAAAMVLTLTPLAQADSIQLSVSSSFTASFDSPNDNFWGEYSTVKGLFDRPSLGPGYYPRASTTFSNISVFVPSGDFVTSATIHILLPTTTVHGTGVVVVKQALPPPDWNAPQIAPTFGINGWSDVHVDLDEESGILLPIINGDEVSTGNLNLYFDVMGFISDTVNTPGVNWDGYIGGSGSIVSPYTVQLDVTYSPVPEPSSIALLGTGLVGLAGFARRKFLS
;
A
#
# COMPACT_ATOMS: atom_id res chain seq x y z
N MET A 1 21.45 50.89 -66.28
CA MET A 1 21.42 51.66 -65.02
C MET A 1 20.60 50.85 -64.00
N ARG A 2 21.26 50.48 -62.90
CA ARG A 2 20.77 49.87 -61.64
C ARG A 2 20.00 48.54 -61.68
N LEU A 3 20.70 47.50 -61.17
CA LEU A 3 20.15 46.31 -60.52
C LEU A 3 19.26 46.68 -59.33
N THR A 4 18.27 45.84 -59.03
CA THR A 4 17.89 45.53 -57.65
C THR A 4 17.51 44.06 -57.56
N ALA A 5 18.38 43.28 -56.91
CA ALA A 5 18.19 41.89 -56.59
C ALA A 5 17.24 41.79 -55.38
N GLY A 6 16.13 41.07 -55.54
CA GLY A 6 15.29 40.62 -54.43
C GLY A 6 15.79 39.26 -53.96
N LEU A 7 16.60 39.26 -52.91
CA LEU A 7 17.01 38.06 -52.19
C LEU A 7 15.76 37.46 -51.52
N ILE A 8 15.23 36.36 -52.05
CA ILE A 8 14.27 35.54 -51.30
C ILE A 8 15.10 34.68 -50.35
N THR A 9 15.26 35.17 -49.11
CA THR A 9 15.75 34.36 -48.01
C THR A 9 14.65 33.35 -47.66
N ALA A 10 14.63 32.22 -48.35
CA ALA A 10 13.86 31.08 -47.89
C ALA A 10 14.54 30.58 -46.61
N ALA A 11 14.00 30.97 -45.45
CA ALA A 11 14.35 30.35 -44.20
C ALA A 11 14.03 28.85 -44.33
N ALA A 12 15.07 28.02 -44.42
CA ALA A 12 14.93 26.59 -44.20
C ALA A 12 14.58 26.43 -42.72
N MET A 13 13.29 26.46 -42.39
CA MET A 13 12.80 25.91 -41.14
C MET A 13 13.05 24.41 -41.21
N VAL A 14 14.20 23.99 -40.69
CA VAL A 14 14.40 22.60 -40.29
C VAL A 14 13.51 22.41 -39.08
N LEU A 15 12.26 22.02 -39.35
CA LEU A 15 11.36 21.53 -38.32
C LEU A 15 11.86 20.11 -37.99
N THR A 16 12.83 19.99 -37.09
CA THR A 16 13.06 18.72 -36.41
C THR A 16 11.85 18.48 -35.51
N LEU A 17 10.77 17.95 -36.09
CA LEU A 17 9.80 17.17 -35.32
C LEU A 17 10.51 15.86 -34.97
N THR A 18 11.39 15.90 -33.98
CA THR A 18 11.56 14.72 -33.15
C THR A 18 10.22 14.56 -32.45
N PRO A 19 9.43 13.50 -32.71
CA PRO A 19 8.40 13.14 -31.76
C PRO A 19 9.16 12.87 -30.46
N LEU A 20 9.11 13.83 -29.53
CA LEU A 20 9.28 13.50 -28.13
C LEU A 20 8.10 12.59 -27.83
N ALA A 21 8.31 11.27 -27.99
CA ALA A 21 7.46 10.28 -27.37
C ALA A 21 7.60 10.55 -25.87
N GLN A 22 6.76 11.43 -25.35
CA GLN A 22 6.58 11.53 -23.91
C GLN A 22 5.98 10.19 -23.51
N ALA A 23 6.68 9.49 -22.63
CA ALA A 23 6.10 8.33 -22.01
C ALA A 23 4.88 8.78 -21.22
N ASP A 24 3.73 8.22 -21.54
CA ASP A 24 2.50 8.43 -20.78
C ASP A 24 2.41 7.40 -19.65
N SER A 25 1.60 7.70 -18.65
CA SER A 25 1.39 6.79 -17.52
C SER A 25 -0.08 6.59 -17.20
N ILE A 26 -0.40 5.38 -16.73
CA ILE A 26 -1.69 5.02 -16.15
C ILE A 26 -1.44 4.57 -14.71
N GLN A 27 -2.20 5.13 -13.79
CA GLN A 27 -2.21 4.72 -12.39
C GLN A 27 -3.58 4.14 -12.06
N LEU A 28 -3.59 2.95 -11.47
CA LEU A 28 -4.79 2.32 -10.96
C LEU A 28 -4.61 1.98 -9.48
N SER A 29 -5.52 2.46 -8.63
CA SER A 29 -5.47 2.22 -7.19
C SER A 29 -6.75 1.55 -6.71
N VAL A 30 -6.61 0.49 -5.91
CA VAL A 30 -7.74 -0.19 -5.26
C VAL A 30 -7.48 -0.25 -3.76
N SER A 31 -8.39 0.35 -3.01
CA SER A 31 -8.35 0.38 -1.55
C SER A 31 -9.26 -0.69 -0.96
N SER A 32 -8.79 -1.36 0.07
CA SER A 32 -9.52 -2.38 0.82
C SER A 32 -9.09 -2.35 2.29
N SER A 33 -9.57 -3.27 3.09
CA SER A 33 -9.14 -3.47 4.47
C SER A 33 -9.09 -4.94 4.84
N PHE A 34 -8.25 -5.26 5.82
CA PHE A 34 -8.28 -6.55 6.48
C PHE A 34 -8.65 -6.37 7.95
N THR A 35 -9.24 -7.41 8.54
CA THR A 35 -9.52 -7.47 9.97
C THR A 35 -8.55 -8.44 10.62
N ALA A 36 -7.82 -7.99 11.63
CA ALA A 36 -7.03 -8.86 12.48
C ALA A 36 -7.67 -8.92 13.86
N SER A 37 -7.83 -10.13 14.38
CA SER A 37 -8.34 -10.37 15.72
C SER A 37 -7.27 -11.04 16.55
N PHE A 38 -7.16 -10.61 17.80
CA PHE A 38 -6.21 -11.13 18.77
C PHE A 38 -7.01 -11.62 19.98
N ASP A 39 -6.64 -12.79 20.48
CA ASP A 39 -7.18 -13.38 21.68
C ASP A 39 -5.99 -13.89 22.50
N SER A 40 -5.82 -13.33 23.69
CA SER A 40 -4.93 -13.84 24.71
C SER A 40 -5.80 -14.43 25.81
N PRO A 41 -6.16 -15.73 25.71
CA PRO A 41 -7.13 -16.30 26.62
C PRO A 41 -6.59 -16.43 28.04
N ASN A 42 -5.26 -16.58 28.23
CA ASN A 42 -4.58 -16.88 29.50
C ASN A 42 -3.13 -16.36 29.52
N ASP A 43 -2.91 -15.05 29.57
CA ASP A 43 -1.56 -14.59 29.95
C ASP A 43 -1.39 -14.80 31.46
N ASN A 44 -0.51 -15.74 31.82
CA ASN A 44 -0.09 -16.00 33.20
C ASN A 44 0.78 -14.84 33.69
N PHE A 45 0.20 -13.66 33.90
CA PHE A 45 0.88 -12.63 34.67
C PHE A 45 0.84 -13.03 36.16
N TRP A 46 1.86 -13.77 36.59
CA TRP A 46 2.34 -13.70 37.97
C TRP A 46 3.02 -12.34 38.17
N GLY A 47 2.19 -11.30 38.23
CA GLY A 47 2.64 -9.95 38.52
C GLY A 47 2.48 -9.67 40.01
N GLU A 48 3.59 -9.47 40.72
CA GLU A 48 3.55 -8.59 41.88
C GLU A 48 3.10 -7.21 41.35
N TYR A 49 1.92 -6.74 41.76
CA TYR A 49 1.44 -5.39 41.48
C TYR A 49 2.34 -4.38 42.21
N SER A 50 3.53 -4.13 41.67
CA SER A 50 4.34 -3.00 42.08
C SER A 50 3.76 -1.76 41.44
N THR A 51 2.96 -1.02 42.21
CA THR A 51 2.69 0.38 41.92
C THR A 51 4.02 1.12 42.03
N VAL A 52 4.82 1.13 40.96
CA VAL A 52 5.98 2.02 40.89
C VAL A 52 5.38 3.42 40.87
N LYS A 53 5.43 4.07 42.03
CA LYS A 53 4.89 5.41 42.26
C LYS A 53 5.64 6.38 41.35
N GLY A 54 5.07 6.65 40.18
CA GLY A 54 5.56 7.62 39.20
C GLY A 54 5.81 7.03 37.82
N LEU A 55 5.00 7.49 36.86
CA LEU A 55 5.21 7.60 35.40
C LEU A 55 4.50 6.64 34.42
N PHE A 56 3.88 5.52 34.83
CA PHE A 56 3.03 4.72 33.92
C PHE A 56 1.85 4.03 34.65
N ASP A 57 0.77 4.76 34.91
CA ASP A 57 -0.45 4.29 35.60
C ASP A 57 -1.39 3.42 34.71
N ARG A 58 -0.84 2.73 33.70
CA ARG A 58 -1.62 1.82 32.85
C ARG A 58 -0.91 0.48 32.78
N PRO A 59 -1.47 -0.63 33.30
CA PRO A 59 -0.94 -1.91 32.89
C PRO A 59 -1.14 -2.06 31.38
N SER A 60 -0.06 -2.37 30.70
CA SER A 60 -0.13 -2.92 29.36
C SER A 60 -0.11 -4.44 29.51
N LEU A 61 -1.13 -5.09 28.97
CA LEU A 61 -1.09 -6.53 28.77
C LEU A 61 -0.52 -6.70 27.36
N GLY A 62 0.75 -7.01 27.29
CA GLY A 62 1.40 -7.31 26.02
C GLY A 62 1.38 -8.80 25.78
N PRO A 63 0.38 -9.37 25.08
CA PRO A 63 0.60 -10.66 24.46
C PRO A 63 1.65 -10.44 23.35
N GLY A 64 2.78 -11.14 23.43
CA GLY A 64 3.72 -11.26 22.31
C GLY A 64 3.16 -12.17 21.21
N TYR A 65 1.91 -11.95 20.81
CA TYR A 65 1.24 -12.73 19.78
C TYR A 65 1.25 -11.94 18.47
N TYR A 66 1.77 -12.56 17.41
CA TYR A 66 1.85 -12.00 16.06
C TYR A 66 0.77 -12.65 15.20
N PRO A 67 -0.51 -12.24 15.28
CA PRO A 67 -1.51 -12.75 14.37
C PRO A 67 -1.12 -12.40 12.93
N ARG A 68 -1.11 -13.41 12.06
CA ARG A 68 -0.93 -13.20 10.62
C ARG A 68 -2.30 -13.08 9.96
N ALA A 69 -2.53 -11.97 9.26
CA ALA A 69 -3.71 -11.81 8.41
C ALA A 69 -3.30 -12.00 6.95
N SER A 70 -4.15 -12.64 6.16
CA SER A 70 -3.92 -12.78 4.73
C SER A 70 -5.14 -12.35 3.94
N THR A 71 -4.92 -11.67 2.82
CA THR A 71 -5.97 -11.39 1.84
C THR A 71 -5.46 -11.73 0.45
N THR A 72 -6.32 -12.31 -0.37
CA THR A 72 -6.03 -12.53 -1.77
C THR A 72 -6.57 -11.36 -2.57
N PHE A 73 -5.71 -10.81 -3.41
CA PHE A 73 -6.00 -9.75 -4.34
C PHE A 73 -5.79 -10.30 -5.74
N SER A 74 -6.83 -10.37 -6.57
CA SER A 74 -6.75 -11.09 -7.84
C SER A 74 -7.18 -10.24 -9.03
N ASN A 75 -6.40 -10.36 -10.11
CA ASN A 75 -6.76 -10.02 -11.48
C ASN A 75 -7.12 -8.56 -11.71
N ILE A 76 -6.29 -7.64 -11.20
CA ILE A 76 -6.31 -6.28 -11.72
C ILE A 76 -5.50 -6.24 -12.99
N SER A 77 -6.17 -5.83 -14.07
CA SER A 77 -5.56 -5.61 -15.38
C SER A 77 -5.82 -4.18 -15.86
N VAL A 78 -4.81 -3.60 -16.48
CA VAL A 78 -4.88 -2.35 -17.22
C VAL A 78 -4.42 -2.63 -18.65
N PHE A 79 -5.16 -2.10 -19.62
CA PHE A 79 -4.80 -2.19 -21.04
C PHE A 79 -4.26 -0.83 -21.48
N VAL A 80 -3.05 -0.82 -22.05
CA VAL A 80 -2.50 0.37 -22.71
C VAL A 80 -3.13 0.52 -24.10
N PRO A 81 -3.18 1.73 -24.68
CA PRO A 81 -3.69 1.93 -26.02
C PRO A 81 -2.98 1.04 -27.06
N SER A 82 -3.72 0.57 -28.06
CA SER A 82 -3.15 -0.33 -29.05
C SER A 82 -2.02 0.34 -29.83
N GLY A 83 -0.91 -0.36 -30.00
CA GLY A 83 0.27 0.17 -30.67
C GLY A 83 1.28 0.76 -29.71
N ASP A 84 0.95 0.97 -28.44
CA ASP A 84 1.91 1.43 -27.44
C ASP A 84 2.68 0.26 -26.82
N PHE A 85 3.88 0.54 -26.32
CA PHE A 85 4.68 -0.46 -25.61
C PHE A 85 4.82 -0.06 -24.14
N VAL A 86 4.50 -0.99 -23.25
CA VAL A 86 4.78 -0.86 -21.81
C VAL A 86 6.28 -0.78 -21.60
N THR A 87 6.76 0.31 -20.99
CA THR A 87 8.18 0.54 -20.70
C THR A 87 8.53 0.15 -19.27
N SER A 88 7.60 0.32 -18.33
CA SER A 88 7.72 -0.15 -16.96
C SER A 88 6.36 -0.33 -16.32
N ALA A 89 6.27 -1.25 -15.37
CA ALA A 89 5.12 -1.39 -14.49
C ALA A 89 5.61 -1.66 -13.07
N THR A 90 5.04 -0.98 -12.08
CA THR A 90 5.36 -1.15 -10.66
C THR A 90 4.08 -1.35 -9.87
N ILE A 91 4.13 -2.28 -8.90
CA ILE A 91 3.06 -2.50 -7.93
C ILE A 91 3.53 -1.92 -6.60
N HIS A 92 2.73 -1.02 -6.06
CA HIS A 92 2.92 -0.43 -4.74
C HIS A 92 1.82 -0.91 -3.81
N ILE A 93 2.20 -1.33 -2.61
CA ILE A 93 1.26 -1.58 -1.52
C ILE A 93 1.45 -0.47 -0.50
N LEU A 94 0.41 0.33 -0.36
CA LEU A 94 0.39 1.47 0.53
C LEU A 94 -0.33 1.05 1.81
N LEU A 95 0.43 1.01 2.91
CA LEU A 95 -0.08 0.83 4.25
C LEU A 95 -0.26 2.20 4.94
N PRO A 96 -1.15 2.30 5.94
CA PRO A 96 -1.27 3.51 6.73
C PRO A 96 0.03 3.74 7.51
N THR A 97 0.56 4.96 7.48
CA THR A 97 1.74 5.33 8.27
C THR A 97 1.40 5.64 9.73
N THR A 98 0.10 5.68 10.06
CA THR A 98 -0.41 5.95 11.40
C THR A 98 -0.75 4.65 12.10
N THR A 99 -0.48 4.59 13.42
CA THR A 99 -1.00 3.53 14.28
C THR A 99 -2.51 3.40 14.07
N VAL A 100 -2.95 2.22 13.68
CA VAL A 100 -4.37 1.91 13.57
C VAL A 100 -4.83 1.54 14.98
N HIS A 101 -5.94 2.13 15.43
CA HIS A 101 -6.53 1.81 16.72
C HIS A 101 -7.69 0.84 16.53
N GLY A 102 -7.64 -0.29 17.24
CA GLY A 102 -8.74 -1.25 17.31
C GLY A 102 -9.46 -1.21 18.66
N THR A 103 -10.50 -2.01 18.77
CA THR A 103 -11.24 -2.22 20.03
C THR A 103 -10.64 -3.40 20.79
N GLY A 104 -10.44 -3.24 22.11
CA GLY A 104 -9.98 -4.31 22.98
C GLY A 104 -10.83 -4.42 24.25
N VAL A 105 -10.97 -5.65 24.75
CA VAL A 105 -11.63 -5.96 26.01
C VAL A 105 -10.65 -6.76 26.85
N VAL A 106 -10.41 -6.30 28.08
CA VAL A 106 -9.65 -7.03 29.09
C VAL A 106 -10.62 -7.81 29.97
N VAL A 107 -10.33 -9.09 30.19
CA VAL A 107 -11.16 -10.00 30.99
C VAL A 107 -10.31 -10.67 32.05
N VAL A 108 -10.77 -10.61 33.30
CA VAL A 108 -10.17 -11.34 34.40
C VAL A 108 -10.78 -12.74 34.46
N LYS A 109 -9.95 -13.78 34.38
CA LYS A 109 -10.36 -15.18 34.43
C LYS A 109 -9.75 -15.89 35.64
N GLN A 110 -10.56 -16.76 36.24
CA GLN A 110 -10.27 -17.74 37.28
C GLN A 110 -9.28 -17.31 38.40
N ALA A 111 -9.79 -17.23 39.62
CA ALA A 111 -8.96 -17.15 40.81
C ALA A 111 -8.20 -18.47 41.03
N LEU A 112 -6.87 -18.42 41.02
CA LEU A 112 -6.03 -19.42 41.66
C LEU A 112 -6.14 -19.26 43.19
N PRO A 113 -5.83 -20.31 43.99
CA PRO A 113 -5.83 -20.21 45.44
C PRO A 113 -4.92 -19.07 45.88
N PRO A 114 -5.38 -18.16 46.77
CA PRO A 114 -4.61 -16.99 47.14
C PRO A 114 -3.30 -17.39 47.86
N PRO A 115 -2.25 -16.55 47.77
CA PRO A 115 -1.02 -16.75 48.52
C PRO A 115 -1.25 -16.78 50.04
N ASP A 116 -2.24 -16.01 50.52
CA ASP A 116 -2.71 -16.00 51.91
C ASP A 116 -4.22 -16.28 52.00
N TRP A 117 -4.60 -17.35 52.68
CA TRP A 117 -5.99 -17.78 52.83
C TRP A 117 -6.80 -16.91 53.81
N ASN A 118 -6.13 -16.04 54.57
CA ASN A 118 -6.76 -15.21 55.59
C ASN A 118 -7.00 -13.76 55.12
N ALA A 119 -6.45 -13.34 53.99
CA ALA A 119 -6.63 -12.00 53.45
C ALA A 119 -7.75 -11.96 52.38
N PRO A 120 -8.57 -10.88 52.33
CA PRO A 120 -9.64 -10.76 51.35
C PRO A 120 -9.08 -10.75 49.93
N GLN A 121 -9.66 -11.59 49.08
CA GLN A 121 -9.33 -11.65 47.66
C GLN A 121 -10.20 -10.68 46.88
N ILE A 122 -9.57 -9.69 46.24
CA ILE A 122 -10.23 -8.72 45.38
C ILE A 122 -9.57 -8.79 44.01
N ALA A 123 -10.31 -9.20 42.98
CA ALA A 123 -9.80 -9.18 41.62
C ALA A 123 -9.60 -7.74 41.14
N PRO A 124 -8.58 -7.48 40.30
CA PRO A 124 -8.46 -6.20 39.63
C PRO A 124 -9.66 -5.96 38.70
N THR A 125 -10.03 -4.70 38.50
CA THR A 125 -11.01 -4.31 37.48
C THR A 125 -10.37 -3.35 36.48
N PHE A 126 -10.76 -3.49 35.22
CA PHE A 126 -10.26 -2.70 34.11
C PHE A 126 -11.37 -1.80 33.55
N GLY A 127 -10.98 -0.82 32.74
CA GLY A 127 -11.90 -0.08 31.89
C GLY A 127 -12.67 -0.98 30.94
N ILE A 128 -13.66 -0.41 30.25
CA ILE A 128 -14.44 -1.12 29.22
C ILE A 128 -13.89 -0.88 27.80
N ASN A 129 -12.87 -0.03 27.66
CA ASN A 129 -12.35 0.44 26.38
C ASN A 129 -10.82 0.41 26.40
N GLY A 130 -10.26 -0.79 26.25
CA GLY A 130 -8.85 -0.93 25.95
C GLY A 130 -8.54 -0.41 24.55
N TRP A 131 -7.34 0.13 24.38
CA TRP A 131 -6.82 0.50 23.07
C TRP A 131 -5.96 -0.63 22.56
N SER A 132 -6.00 -0.83 21.24
CA SER A 132 -5.01 -1.68 20.57
C SER A 132 -4.23 -0.88 19.56
N ASP A 133 -2.91 -1.00 19.67
CA ASP A 133 -1.97 -0.41 18.72
C ASP A 133 -1.36 -1.53 17.90
N VAL A 134 -1.28 -1.33 16.59
CA VAL A 134 -0.79 -2.33 15.67
C VAL A 134 0.31 -1.78 14.76
N HIS A 135 1.41 -2.52 14.70
CA HIS A 135 2.37 -2.42 13.61
C HIS A 135 1.98 -3.43 12.52
N VAL A 136 1.86 -2.96 11.28
CA VAL A 136 1.53 -3.80 10.12
C VAL A 136 2.74 -3.77 9.21
N ASP A 137 3.34 -4.94 9.01
CA ASP A 137 4.39 -5.15 8.02
C ASP A 137 3.92 -6.13 6.95
N LEU A 138 4.47 -5.98 5.74
CA LEU A 138 4.33 -6.98 4.71
C LEU A 138 5.34 -8.08 4.99
N ASP A 139 4.84 -9.32 5.08
CA ASP A 139 5.69 -10.48 5.29
C ASP A 139 6.65 -10.65 4.10
N GLU A 140 7.90 -11.05 4.38
CA GLU A 140 8.91 -11.41 3.38
C GLU A 140 8.40 -12.54 2.45
N GLU A 141 7.49 -13.40 2.93
CA GLU A 141 6.83 -14.43 2.12
C GLU A 141 5.91 -13.88 1.03
N SER A 142 5.53 -12.60 1.08
CA SER A 142 4.72 -11.96 0.03
C SER A 142 5.43 -11.93 -1.33
N GLY A 143 6.74 -12.19 -1.38
CA GLY A 143 7.52 -12.31 -2.61
C GLY A 143 7.69 -10.98 -3.34
N ILE A 144 8.59 -10.96 -4.33
CA ILE A 144 8.73 -9.79 -5.21
C ILE A 144 7.53 -9.75 -6.14
N LEU A 145 6.72 -8.71 -5.98
CA LEU A 145 5.51 -8.50 -6.78
C LEU A 145 5.86 -7.89 -8.12
N LEU A 146 6.11 -8.75 -9.11
CA LEU A 146 6.32 -8.30 -10.47
C LEU A 146 4.98 -8.34 -11.22
N PRO A 147 4.53 -7.21 -11.78
CA PRO A 147 3.38 -7.21 -12.69
C PRO A 147 3.67 -8.10 -13.90
N ILE A 148 2.63 -8.76 -14.38
CA ILE A 148 2.66 -9.60 -15.59
C ILE A 148 2.35 -8.69 -16.77
N ILE A 149 3.29 -8.60 -17.72
CA ILE A 149 3.11 -7.85 -18.97
C ILE A 149 2.85 -8.86 -20.09
N ASN A 150 1.70 -8.76 -20.75
CA ASN A 150 1.31 -9.62 -21.86
C ASN A 150 0.78 -8.77 -23.03
N GLY A 151 1.70 -8.30 -23.89
CA GLY A 151 1.34 -7.40 -24.98
C GLY A 151 0.98 -6.00 -24.47
N ASP A 152 -0.26 -5.59 -24.71
CA ASP A 152 -0.84 -4.33 -24.24
C ASP A 152 -1.51 -4.45 -22.86
N GLU A 153 -1.56 -5.65 -22.28
CA GLU A 153 -2.07 -5.89 -20.94
C GLU A 153 -0.96 -5.85 -19.89
N VAL A 154 -1.18 -5.10 -18.80
CA VAL A 154 -0.42 -5.19 -17.57
C VAL A 154 -1.34 -5.65 -16.46
N SER A 155 -1.00 -6.75 -15.79
CA SER A 155 -1.83 -7.30 -14.72
C SER A 155 -1.04 -7.62 -13.46
N THR A 156 -1.73 -7.65 -12.32
CA THR A 156 -1.16 -8.06 -11.03
C THR A 156 -1.14 -9.57 -10.84
N GLY A 157 -1.80 -10.33 -11.72
CA GLY A 157 -2.11 -11.75 -11.49
C GLY A 157 -2.90 -11.99 -10.19
N ASN A 158 -2.72 -13.17 -9.61
CA ASN A 158 -3.20 -13.48 -8.26
C ASN A 158 -2.09 -13.17 -7.24
N LEU A 159 -2.38 -12.25 -6.35
CA LEU A 159 -1.49 -11.76 -5.32
C LEU A 159 -2.03 -12.13 -3.94
N ASN A 160 -1.28 -12.94 -3.20
CA ASN A 160 -1.56 -13.17 -1.78
C ASN A 160 -0.75 -12.17 -0.96
N LEU A 161 -1.44 -11.33 -0.21
CA LEU A 161 -0.81 -10.41 0.72
C LEU A 161 -0.86 -11.01 2.12
N TYR A 162 0.29 -11.10 2.75
CA TYR A 162 0.43 -11.50 4.13
C TYR A 162 0.84 -10.28 4.96
N PHE A 163 0.06 -10.02 5.98
CA PHE A 163 0.28 -8.93 6.92
C PHE A 163 0.63 -9.53 8.27
N ASP A 164 1.83 -9.23 8.75
CA ASP A 164 2.19 -9.49 10.13
C ASP A 164 1.71 -8.32 10.98
N VAL A 165 0.86 -8.65 11.96
CA VAL A 165 0.19 -7.68 12.82
C VAL A 165 0.75 -7.88 14.21
N MET A 166 1.45 -6.89 14.75
CA MET A 166 1.86 -6.91 16.16
C MET A 166 0.92 -6.03 16.96
N GLY A 167 0.08 -6.63 17.81
CA GLY A 167 -0.95 -5.92 18.57
C GLY A 167 -0.68 -5.90 20.08
N PHE A 168 -0.97 -4.77 20.73
CA PHE A 168 -1.01 -4.67 22.20
C PHE A 168 -2.44 -4.43 22.67
N ILE A 169 -2.81 -4.92 23.86
CA ILE A 169 -4.06 -4.48 24.53
C ILE A 169 -3.67 -3.70 25.78
N SER A 170 -4.00 -2.42 25.81
CA SER A 170 -3.80 -1.60 27.00
C SER A 170 -5.12 -1.09 27.53
N ASP A 171 -5.32 -1.18 28.84
CA ASP A 171 -6.48 -0.62 29.52
C ASP A 171 -6.07 0.07 30.81
N THR A 172 -6.94 0.94 31.32
CA THR A 172 -6.77 1.60 32.61
C THR A 172 -7.27 0.67 33.72
N VAL A 173 -6.50 0.55 34.80
CA VAL A 173 -6.94 -0.16 36.00
C VAL A 173 -7.87 0.74 36.80
N ASN A 174 -9.10 0.28 36.98
CA ASN A 174 -10.07 0.91 37.85
C ASN A 174 -9.85 0.51 39.31
N THR A 175 -9.54 -0.76 39.56
CA THR A 175 -9.14 -1.26 40.90
C THR A 175 -7.96 -2.22 40.79
N PRO A 176 -6.87 -2.02 41.56
CA PRO A 176 -5.62 -2.78 41.39
C PRO A 176 -5.65 -4.23 41.92
N GLY A 177 -6.79 -4.70 42.44
CA GLY A 177 -6.88 -6.01 43.09
C GLY A 177 -6.09 -6.10 44.41
N VAL A 178 -6.38 -7.10 45.24
CA VAL A 178 -5.71 -7.38 46.52
C VAL A 178 -5.69 -8.89 46.74
N ASN A 179 -4.52 -9.43 47.09
CA ASN A 179 -4.33 -10.86 47.40
C ASN A 179 -5.00 -11.79 46.37
N TRP A 180 -4.89 -11.41 45.10
CA TRP A 180 -5.50 -12.11 43.98
C TRP A 180 -4.43 -12.78 43.13
N ASP A 181 -4.63 -14.06 42.85
CA ASP A 181 -3.87 -14.83 41.88
C ASP A 181 -4.87 -15.32 40.82
N GLY A 182 -4.53 -15.21 39.54
CA GLY A 182 -5.40 -15.58 38.44
C GLY A 182 -4.88 -15.10 37.09
N TYR A 183 -5.71 -15.28 36.06
CA TYR A 183 -5.33 -14.95 34.69
C TYR A 183 -5.96 -13.65 34.23
N ILE A 184 -5.20 -12.84 33.52
CA ILE A 184 -5.74 -11.70 32.80
C ILE A 184 -5.66 -12.07 31.33
N GLY A 185 -6.83 -12.19 30.72
CA GLY A 185 -6.94 -12.37 29.28
C GLY A 185 -7.45 -11.10 28.62
N GLY A 186 -7.44 -11.10 27.32
CA GLY A 186 -8.07 -10.05 26.55
C GLY A 186 -8.27 -10.45 25.11
N SER A 187 -9.29 -9.88 24.51
CA SER A 187 -9.54 -10.04 23.09
C SER A 187 -9.69 -8.67 22.46
N GLY A 188 -9.32 -8.55 21.20
CA GLY A 188 -9.70 -7.38 20.43
C GLY A 188 -9.56 -7.60 18.94
N SER A 189 -9.94 -6.56 18.22
CA SER A 189 -9.96 -6.58 16.77
C SER A 189 -9.60 -5.22 16.23
N ILE A 190 -8.87 -5.26 15.13
CA ILE A 190 -8.49 -4.08 14.36
C ILE A 190 -8.92 -4.25 12.92
N VAL A 191 -9.30 -3.14 12.28
CA VAL A 191 -9.54 -3.07 10.84
C VAL A 191 -8.47 -2.17 10.26
N SER A 192 -7.52 -2.75 9.51
CA SER A 192 -6.42 -2.00 8.89
C SER A 192 -6.70 -1.80 7.39
N PRO A 193 -6.82 -0.54 6.92
CA PRO A 193 -6.97 -0.27 5.49
C PRO A 193 -5.63 -0.44 4.77
N TYR A 194 -5.67 -0.84 3.51
CA TYR A 194 -4.51 -0.88 2.61
C TYR A 194 -4.93 -0.47 1.19
N THR A 195 -3.98 -0.02 0.38
CA THR A 195 -4.21 0.27 -1.05
C THR A 195 -3.18 -0.43 -1.91
N VAL A 196 -3.63 -1.14 -2.93
CA VAL A 196 -2.78 -1.67 -3.99
C VAL A 196 -2.82 -0.70 -5.17
N GLN A 197 -1.67 -0.24 -5.60
CA GLN A 197 -1.50 0.71 -6.70
C GLN A 197 -0.64 0.07 -7.79
N LEU A 198 -1.14 0.09 -9.02
CA LEU A 198 -0.42 -0.32 -10.22
C LEU A 198 -0.10 0.92 -11.03
N ASP A 199 1.18 1.24 -11.15
CA ASP A 199 1.68 2.32 -11.99
C ASP A 199 2.28 1.71 -13.27
N VAL A 200 1.71 2.07 -14.41
CA VAL A 200 2.15 1.62 -15.73
C VAL A 200 2.67 2.81 -16.49
N THR A 201 3.88 2.72 -17.03
CA THR A 201 4.44 3.67 -17.99
C THR A 201 4.52 3.00 -19.35
N TYR A 202 4.13 3.71 -20.39
CA TYR A 202 4.17 3.23 -21.77
C TYR A 202 4.69 4.31 -22.70
N SER A 203 5.27 3.88 -23.83
CA SER A 203 5.71 4.79 -24.88
C SER A 203 4.81 4.62 -26.08
N PRO A 204 4.25 5.72 -26.62
CA PRO A 204 3.51 5.63 -27.86
C PRO A 204 4.43 5.27 -29.02
N VAL A 205 3.97 4.35 -29.87
CA VAL A 205 4.64 4.07 -31.14
C VAL A 205 4.03 4.97 -32.20
N PRO A 206 4.85 5.61 -33.04
CA PRO A 206 4.31 6.37 -34.17
C PRO A 206 3.37 5.48 -34.99
N GLU A 207 2.09 5.89 -35.07
CA GLU A 207 1.11 5.12 -35.82
C GLU A 207 1.62 4.89 -37.26
N PRO A 208 1.42 3.69 -37.85
CA PRO A 208 1.83 3.43 -39.24
C PRO A 208 1.26 4.43 -40.24
N SER A 209 0.06 4.96 -39.94
CA SER A 209 -0.62 6.05 -40.66
C SER A 209 0.22 7.33 -40.70
N SER A 210 0.91 7.68 -39.62
CA SER A 210 1.74 8.88 -39.50
C SER A 210 3.01 8.77 -40.35
N ILE A 211 3.63 7.59 -40.38
CA ILE A 211 4.76 7.31 -41.27
C ILE A 211 4.31 7.31 -42.73
N ALA A 212 3.16 6.71 -43.03
CA ALA A 212 2.60 6.72 -44.37
C ALA A 212 2.24 8.14 -44.83
N LEU A 213 1.64 8.96 -43.96
CA LEU A 213 1.32 10.36 -44.23
C LEU A 213 2.59 11.21 -44.42
N LEU A 214 3.61 11.02 -43.59
CA LEU A 214 4.90 11.68 -43.74
C LEU A 214 5.57 11.28 -45.07
N GLY A 215 5.59 9.98 -45.37
CA GLY A 215 6.17 9.45 -46.60
C GLY A 215 5.45 9.97 -47.85
N THR A 216 4.11 9.93 -47.86
CA THR A 216 3.30 10.47 -48.97
C THR A 216 3.42 11.99 -49.08
N GLY A 217 3.52 12.71 -47.96
CA GLY A 217 3.79 14.15 -47.93
C GLY A 217 5.14 14.51 -48.55
N LEU A 218 6.21 13.77 -48.22
CA LEU A 218 7.54 13.96 -48.80
C LEU A 218 7.57 13.66 -50.30
N VAL A 219 6.92 12.58 -50.74
CA VAL A 219 6.78 12.24 -52.15
C VAL A 219 6.00 13.33 -52.91
N GLY A 220 4.91 13.83 -52.30
CA GLY A 220 4.12 14.93 -52.87
C GLY A 220 4.93 16.22 -53.02
N LEU A 221 5.68 16.60 -51.98
CA LEU A 221 6.56 17.77 -52.02
C LEU A 221 7.68 17.63 -53.07
N ALA A 222 8.31 16.45 -53.17
CA ALA A 222 9.33 16.17 -54.17
C ALA A 222 8.75 16.28 -55.60
N GLY A 223 7.55 15.73 -55.82
CA GLY A 223 6.84 15.84 -57.09
C GLY A 223 6.52 17.30 -57.46
N PHE A 224 6.07 18.10 -56.48
CA PHE A 224 5.78 19.51 -56.69
C PHE A 224 7.03 20.34 -57.01
N ALA A 225 8.13 20.14 -56.27
CA ALA A 225 9.40 20.79 -56.52
C ALA A 225 9.93 20.46 -57.92
N ARG A 226 9.89 19.18 -58.32
CA ARG A 226 10.31 18.74 -59.65
C ARG A 226 9.56 19.49 -60.76
N ARG A 227 8.24 19.65 -60.64
CA ARG A 227 7.43 20.36 -61.64
C ARG A 227 7.75 21.85 -61.71
N LYS A 228 8.09 22.48 -60.58
CA LYS A 228 8.38 23.93 -60.52
C LYS A 228 9.78 24.30 -61.03
N PHE A 229 10.77 23.42 -60.88
CA PHE A 229 12.16 23.72 -61.21
C PHE A 229 12.65 23.10 -62.53
N LEU A 230 11.94 22.12 -63.11
CA LEU A 230 12.32 21.44 -64.36
C LEU A 230 11.35 21.65 -65.53
N SER A 231 10.32 22.49 -65.37
CA SER A 231 9.46 22.99 -66.46
C SER A 231 9.60 24.50 -66.56
#